data_AF-A0A5D9CMD1-F1
#
_entry.id   AF-A0A5D9CMD1-F1
#
_cell.length_a   1.000
_cell.length_b   1.000
_cell.length_c   1.000
_cell.angle_alpha   90.00
_cell.angle_beta   90.00
_cell.angle_gamma   90.00
#
_symmetry.space_group_name_H-M   'P 1'
#
loop_
_entity.id
_entity.type
_entity.pdbx_description
1 polymer ?
#
loop_
_entity_poly.entity_id
_entity_poly.type
_entity_poly.pdbx_seq_one_letter_code
_entity_poly.pdbx_strand_id
1 'polypeptide(L)'
;MISMAYDLAEISMTTLMRSAFDAGIALTRLDERVARSPVGHGWVERSHFADACASLWIDGELVHLEDLVLHDATRDIRTPTHELTIARDVLRTRRRIAGQSPDWAFSADGILSLRKTSEIGAGGADETTTTGVIRPAIAIDAEEEGDDADDAQDLPGVDYAAIDALLARSDAAIERAKKPGRAPADPLVYDLDWDEDSRLDEWRGVVRQAENLPAVLQAIVVLDAWNELSVLQHAPWLGRLFAASILRQAGVTTSAHLAAVNLGLKTIPVDRRRHRDRETRLLAIAHGLLAAAEIGLKEHDRLALARQMMDRKLAGRRASSKLPELVELVMAKPLVSAGMVAKTLEVTPQAARRIVLELGLREMTGRGRFRAWGVI
;
A
#
# COMPACT_ATOMS: atom_id res chain seq x y z
N MET A 1 -4.81 13.67 33.14
CA MET A 1 -4.13 14.05 31.89
C MET A 1 -4.92 15.20 31.31
N ILE A 2 -4.32 16.38 31.08
CA ILE A 2 -5.01 17.48 30.39
C ILE A 2 -5.21 16.99 28.96
N SER A 3 -6.45 16.71 28.54
CA SER A 3 -6.78 16.40 27.14
C SER A 3 -6.30 17.58 26.30
N MET A 4 -5.36 17.32 25.41
CA MET A 4 -4.93 18.29 24.40
C MET A 4 -5.92 18.20 23.24
N ALA A 5 -7.16 18.62 23.51
CA ALA A 5 -8.22 18.60 22.52
C ALA A 5 -7.77 19.40 21.28
N TYR A 6 -7.83 18.76 20.12
CA TYR A 6 -7.51 19.40 18.84
C TYR A 6 -8.67 20.34 18.45
N ASP A 7 -8.54 21.63 18.74
CA ASP A 7 -9.62 22.61 18.51
C ASP A 7 -9.62 23.16 17.07
N LEU A 8 -10.65 22.84 16.30
CA LEU A 8 -10.81 23.35 14.93
C LEU A 8 -11.12 24.86 14.86
N ALA A 9 -11.65 25.45 15.93
CA ALA A 9 -12.02 26.87 15.94
C ALA A 9 -10.80 27.81 15.84
N GLU A 10 -9.61 27.33 16.20
CA GLU A 10 -8.36 28.09 16.15
C GLU A 10 -7.71 28.11 14.75
N ILE A 11 -8.29 27.43 13.76
CA ILE A 11 -7.70 27.34 12.40
C ILE A 11 -8.04 28.60 11.58
N SER A 12 -7.00 29.33 11.16
CA SER A 12 -7.12 30.40 10.17
C SER A 12 -7.46 29.83 8.78
N MET A 13 -8.76 29.73 8.47
CA MET A 13 -9.24 29.13 7.24
C MET A 13 -8.81 29.93 5.99
N THR A 14 -8.68 31.25 6.09
CA THR A 14 -8.40 32.14 4.95
C THR A 14 -7.06 31.85 4.26
N THR A 15 -6.00 31.56 5.03
CA THR A 15 -4.67 31.29 4.46
C THR A 15 -4.59 29.90 3.83
N LEU A 16 -5.27 28.92 4.43
CA LEU A 16 -5.20 27.51 4.03
C LEU A 16 -6.06 27.18 2.80
N MET A 17 -7.18 27.89 2.62
CA MET A 17 -8.16 27.61 1.57
C MET A 17 -7.53 27.56 0.18
N ARG A 18 -6.75 28.59 -0.20
CA ARG A 18 -6.14 28.63 -1.55
C ARG A 18 -5.25 27.42 -1.80
N SER A 19 -4.33 27.11 -0.89
CA SER A 19 -3.42 25.98 -1.05
C SER A 19 -4.15 24.63 -1.09
N ALA A 20 -5.23 24.48 -0.31
CA ALA A 20 -6.04 23.27 -0.33
C ALA A 20 -6.81 23.10 -1.66
N PHE A 21 -7.36 24.18 -2.23
CA PHE A 21 -8.00 24.14 -3.54
C PHE A 21 -7.01 23.85 -4.67
N ASP A 22 -5.85 24.49 -4.66
CA ASP A 22 -4.78 24.25 -5.64
C ASP A 22 -4.35 22.77 -5.61
N ALA A 23 -4.16 22.21 -4.41
CA ALA A 23 -3.86 20.78 -4.23
C ALA A 23 -4.99 19.88 -4.75
N GLY A 24 -6.26 20.18 -4.44
CA GLY A 24 -7.41 19.43 -4.91
C GLY A 24 -7.53 19.41 -6.44
N ILE A 25 -7.35 20.56 -7.08
CA ILE A 25 -7.36 20.68 -8.55
C ILE A 25 -6.21 19.85 -9.15
N ALA A 26 -5.01 19.94 -8.59
CA ALA A 26 -3.86 19.20 -9.10
C ALA A 26 -4.05 17.68 -8.95
N LEU A 27 -4.55 17.21 -7.81
CA LEU A 27 -4.83 15.79 -7.57
C LEU A 27 -5.91 15.26 -8.52
N THR A 28 -6.99 16.02 -8.73
CA THR A 28 -8.06 15.62 -9.67
C THR A 28 -7.54 15.53 -11.10
N ARG A 29 -6.69 16.46 -11.54
CA ARG A 29 -6.05 16.40 -12.87
C ARG A 29 -5.14 15.20 -13.03
N LEU A 30 -4.36 14.87 -11.99
CA LEU A 30 -3.52 13.67 -11.99
C LEU A 30 -4.38 12.41 -12.09
N ASP A 31 -5.42 12.31 -11.26
CA ASP A 31 -6.32 11.16 -11.25
C ASP A 31 -6.97 10.93 -12.60
N GLU A 32 -7.53 11.98 -13.21
CA GLU A 32 -8.15 11.93 -14.53
C GLU A 32 -7.16 11.47 -15.63
N ARG A 33 -5.91 11.98 -15.58
CA ARG A 33 -4.86 11.57 -16.53
C ARG A 33 -4.47 10.11 -16.36
N VAL A 34 -4.31 9.66 -15.12
CA VAL A 34 -3.93 8.27 -14.81
C VAL A 34 -5.06 7.31 -15.20
N ALA A 35 -6.30 7.64 -14.90
CA ALA A 35 -7.48 6.81 -15.19
C ALA A 35 -7.66 6.54 -16.69
N ARG A 36 -7.37 7.53 -17.55
CA ARG A 36 -7.54 7.41 -19.02
C ARG A 36 -6.29 6.93 -19.77
N SER A 37 -5.18 6.70 -19.05
CA SER A 37 -3.89 6.46 -19.68
C SER A 37 -3.59 4.95 -19.82
N PRO A 38 -3.01 4.51 -20.96
CA PRO A 38 -2.59 3.12 -21.14
C PRO A 38 -1.45 2.72 -20.18
N VAL A 39 -0.68 3.68 -19.66
CA VAL A 39 0.34 3.43 -18.63
C VAL A 39 -0.18 3.61 -17.20
N GLY A 40 -1.49 3.87 -17.03
CA GLY A 40 -2.10 4.21 -15.74
C GLY A 40 -1.88 3.13 -14.67
N HIS A 41 -2.16 1.87 -14.99
CA HIS A 41 -1.94 0.76 -14.05
C HIS A 41 -0.47 0.63 -13.62
N GLY A 42 0.46 0.75 -14.57
CA GLY A 42 1.89 0.72 -14.30
C GLY A 42 2.37 1.88 -13.42
N TRP A 43 1.78 3.05 -13.62
CA TRP A 43 2.03 4.23 -12.80
C TRP A 43 1.50 4.05 -11.38
N VAL A 44 0.29 3.49 -11.20
CA VAL A 44 -0.30 3.21 -9.87
C VAL A 44 0.58 2.24 -9.09
N GLU A 45 1.02 1.15 -9.72
CA GLU A 45 1.91 0.18 -9.07
C GLU A 45 3.20 0.86 -8.58
N ARG A 46 3.86 1.69 -9.41
CA ARG A 46 5.07 2.44 -9.02
C ARG A 46 4.81 3.44 -7.90
N SER A 47 3.67 4.13 -7.96
CA SER A 47 3.25 5.10 -6.94
C SER A 47 3.12 4.44 -5.57
N HIS A 48 2.61 3.21 -5.49
CA HIS A 48 2.55 2.47 -4.21
C HIS A 48 3.93 2.22 -3.60
N PHE A 49 4.91 1.76 -4.38
CA PHE A 49 6.27 1.55 -3.89
C PHE A 49 6.96 2.87 -3.51
N ALA A 50 6.86 3.89 -4.37
CA ALA A 50 7.48 5.19 -4.13
C ALA A 50 6.93 5.86 -2.86
N ASP A 51 5.61 5.80 -2.66
CA ASP A 51 4.97 6.36 -1.47
C ASP A 51 5.32 5.59 -0.20
N ALA A 52 5.42 4.26 -0.27
CA ALA A 52 5.86 3.44 0.87
C ALA A 52 7.30 3.77 1.28
N CYS A 53 8.25 3.83 0.33
CA CYS A 53 9.63 4.27 0.62
C CYS A 53 9.68 5.71 1.15
N ALA A 54 8.84 6.61 0.64
CA ALA A 54 8.76 7.98 1.14
C ALA A 54 8.18 8.07 2.55
N SER A 55 7.31 7.12 2.95
CA SER A 55 6.78 7.03 4.30
C SER A 55 7.90 6.85 5.32
N LEU A 56 8.81 5.90 5.05
CA LEU A 56 9.96 5.63 5.92
C LEU A 56 10.92 6.82 5.96
N TRP A 57 11.14 7.47 4.81
CA TRP A 57 11.97 8.68 4.75
C TRP A 57 11.45 9.81 5.65
N ILE A 58 10.12 10.01 5.71
CA ILE A 58 9.51 11.01 6.60
C ILE A 58 9.75 10.67 8.08
N ASP A 59 9.84 9.38 8.40
CA ASP A 59 10.13 8.89 9.74
C ASP A 59 11.62 8.91 10.09
N GLY A 60 12.49 9.23 9.12
CA GLY A 60 13.94 9.31 9.29
C GLY A 60 14.70 8.08 8.78
N GLU A 61 13.99 7.10 8.23
CA GLU A 61 14.53 5.82 7.77
C GLU A 61 14.76 5.78 6.25
N LEU A 62 15.77 5.04 5.81
CA LEU A 62 16.08 4.91 4.38
C LEU A 62 15.81 3.48 3.88
N VAL A 63 14.82 3.34 3.01
CA VAL A 63 14.55 2.10 2.28
C VAL A 63 14.70 2.35 0.78
N HIS A 64 15.54 1.53 0.13
CA HIS A 64 15.71 1.55 -1.31
C HIS A 64 14.52 0.89 -2.02
N LEU A 65 14.08 1.47 -3.12
CA LEU A 65 12.94 0.97 -3.90
C LEU A 65 13.22 -0.45 -4.40
N GLU A 66 14.44 -0.73 -4.83
CA GLU A 66 14.85 -2.04 -5.33
C GLU A 66 14.70 -3.13 -4.26
N ASP A 67 15.12 -2.81 -3.03
CA ASP A 67 15.04 -3.76 -1.91
C ASP A 67 13.57 -4.02 -1.53
N LEU A 68 12.72 -2.97 -1.50
CA LEU A 68 11.28 -3.14 -1.24
C LEU A 68 10.57 -3.97 -2.32
N VAL A 69 10.88 -3.74 -3.60
CA VAL A 69 10.30 -4.53 -4.70
C VAL A 69 10.75 -5.99 -4.66
N LEU A 70 12.02 -6.25 -4.33
CA LEU A 70 12.51 -7.62 -4.17
C LEU A 70 11.88 -8.32 -2.96
N HIS A 71 11.72 -7.59 -1.84
CA HIS A 71 11.10 -8.11 -0.63
C HIS A 71 9.61 -8.45 -0.83
N ASP A 72 8.85 -7.56 -1.48
CA ASP A 72 7.45 -7.81 -1.85
C ASP A 72 7.29 -9.09 -2.69
N ALA A 73 8.24 -9.35 -3.59
CA ALA A 73 8.29 -10.54 -4.43
C ALA A 73 8.84 -11.80 -3.74
N THR A 74 9.10 -11.76 -2.42
CA THR A 74 9.74 -12.82 -1.62
C THR A 74 11.07 -13.28 -2.22
N ARG A 75 11.84 -12.34 -2.77
CA ARG A 75 13.15 -12.57 -3.40
C ARG A 75 14.26 -11.85 -2.63
N ASP A 76 14.12 -11.85 -1.32
CA ASP A 76 15.13 -11.32 -0.43
C ASP A 76 16.45 -12.05 -0.63
N ILE A 77 17.50 -11.25 -0.78
CA ILE A 77 18.87 -11.77 -0.90
C ILE A 77 19.52 -11.83 0.50
N ARG A 78 18.99 -11.07 1.45
CA ARG A 78 19.48 -10.94 2.84
C ARG A 78 18.27 -10.93 3.76
N THR A 79 18.50 -11.23 5.04
CA THR A 79 17.49 -11.03 6.08
C THR A 79 16.94 -9.59 6.01
N PRO A 80 15.61 -9.41 5.92
CA PRO A 80 15.02 -8.08 5.81
C PRO A 80 15.34 -7.27 7.06
N THR A 81 15.64 -5.98 6.87
CA THR A 81 15.78 -5.06 8.00
C THR A 81 14.40 -4.73 8.58
N HIS A 82 14.38 -4.16 9.79
CA HIS A 82 13.13 -3.77 10.43
C HIS A 82 12.38 -2.72 9.59
N GLU A 83 13.11 -1.74 9.06
CA GLU A 83 12.57 -0.65 8.23
C GLU A 83 12.01 -1.19 6.91
N LEU A 84 12.65 -2.20 6.31
CA LEU A 84 12.18 -2.87 5.11
C LEU A 84 10.88 -3.63 5.36
N THR A 85 10.73 -4.22 6.55
CA THR A 85 9.50 -4.90 6.98
C THR A 85 8.36 -3.89 7.13
N ILE A 86 8.60 -2.77 7.83
CA ILE A 86 7.62 -1.67 7.96
C ILE A 86 7.24 -1.09 6.58
N ALA A 87 8.21 -0.90 5.68
CA ALA A 87 7.93 -0.41 4.33
C ALA A 87 7.02 -1.36 3.55
N ARG A 88 7.17 -2.68 3.75
CA ARG A 88 6.26 -3.68 3.18
C ARG A 88 4.87 -3.61 3.80
N ASP A 89 4.76 -3.34 5.09
CA ASP A 89 3.46 -3.19 5.76
C ASP A 89 2.72 -1.95 5.25
N VAL A 90 3.43 -0.82 5.11
CA VAL A 90 2.89 0.39 4.46
C VAL A 90 2.40 0.05 3.05
N LEU A 91 3.22 -0.63 2.24
CA LEU A 91 2.87 -1.02 0.88
C LEU A 91 1.63 -1.93 0.81
N ARG A 92 1.58 -2.99 1.63
CA ARG A 92 0.45 -3.92 1.71
C ARG A 92 -0.81 -3.21 2.15
N THR A 93 -0.72 -2.38 3.18
CA THR A 93 -1.84 -1.59 3.71
C THR A 93 -2.39 -0.64 2.66
N ARG A 94 -1.49 0.07 1.96
CA ARG A 94 -1.84 0.99 0.88
C ARG A 94 -2.58 0.29 -0.26
N ARG A 95 -2.10 -0.88 -0.70
CA ARG A 95 -2.77 -1.71 -1.72
C ARG A 95 -4.10 -2.28 -1.24
N ARG A 96 -4.19 -2.67 0.03
CA ARG A 96 -5.43 -3.17 0.63
C ARG A 96 -6.51 -2.10 0.63
N ILE A 97 -6.19 -0.88 1.07
CA ILE A 97 -7.11 0.27 1.03
C ILE A 97 -7.58 0.53 -0.42
N ALA A 98 -6.65 0.53 -1.37
CA ALA A 98 -6.97 0.76 -2.78
C ALA A 98 -7.88 -0.32 -3.39
N GLY A 99 -7.78 -1.56 -2.94
CA GLY A 99 -8.59 -2.70 -3.41
C GLY A 99 -9.96 -2.84 -2.75
N GLN A 100 -10.24 -2.09 -1.68
CA GLN A 100 -11.53 -2.11 -0.95
C GLN A 100 -12.46 -0.97 -1.41
N SER A 101 -13.70 -0.93 -0.89
CA SER A 101 -14.61 0.19 -1.16
C SER A 101 -14.02 1.53 -0.66
N PRO A 102 -14.38 2.68 -1.27
CA PRO A 102 -13.84 4.00 -0.88
C PRO A 102 -14.00 4.37 0.60
N ASP A 103 -15.07 3.92 1.23
CA ASP A 103 -15.41 4.15 2.64
C ASP A 103 -14.84 3.11 3.62
N TRP A 104 -14.30 1.99 3.12
CA TRP A 104 -13.87 0.86 3.96
C TRP A 104 -12.86 1.26 5.03
N ALA A 105 -11.87 2.11 4.71
CA ALA A 105 -10.82 2.48 5.66
C ALA A 105 -11.37 3.15 6.93
N PHE A 106 -12.47 3.89 6.84
CA PHE A 106 -13.12 4.55 7.98
C PHE A 106 -14.28 3.73 8.58
N SER A 107 -14.59 2.56 8.02
CA SER A 107 -15.53 1.62 8.64
C SER A 107 -14.95 1.05 9.95
N ALA A 108 -15.82 0.55 10.82
CA ALA A 108 -15.39 -0.08 12.07
C ALA A 108 -14.44 -1.27 11.81
N ASP A 109 -14.76 -2.10 10.82
CA ASP A 109 -13.92 -3.23 10.39
C ASP A 109 -12.58 -2.75 9.82
N GLY A 110 -12.59 -1.74 8.96
CA GLY A 110 -11.39 -1.16 8.35
C GLY A 110 -10.41 -0.65 9.40
N ILE A 111 -10.87 0.19 10.34
CA ILE A 111 -10.01 0.74 11.41
C ILE A 111 -9.42 -0.39 12.26
N LEU A 112 -10.24 -1.34 12.71
CA LEU A 112 -9.77 -2.48 13.50
C LEU A 112 -8.74 -3.33 12.75
N SER A 113 -8.99 -3.59 11.48
CA SER A 113 -8.11 -4.44 10.67
C SER A 113 -6.79 -3.75 10.36
N LEU A 114 -6.82 -2.45 10.06
CA LEU A 114 -5.62 -1.64 9.78
C LEU A 114 -4.72 -1.52 11.03
N ARG A 115 -5.31 -1.37 12.22
CA ARG A 115 -4.56 -1.38 13.50
C ARG A 115 -3.88 -2.72 13.75
N LYS A 116 -4.63 -3.83 13.69
CA LYS A 116 -4.08 -5.17 13.92
C LYS A 116 -2.96 -5.52 12.94
N THR A 117 -3.10 -5.20 11.65
CA THR A 117 -2.03 -5.43 10.67
C THR A 117 -0.77 -4.64 11.03
N SER A 118 -0.92 -3.42 11.54
CA SER A 118 0.22 -2.60 11.97
C SER A 118 0.91 -3.12 13.25
N GLU A 119 0.15 -3.74 14.16
CA GLU A 119 0.69 -4.39 15.36
C GLU A 119 1.44 -5.69 15.03
N ILE A 120 0.95 -6.46 14.05
CA ILE A 120 1.55 -7.75 13.64
C ILE A 120 2.86 -7.55 12.88
N GLY A 121 2.96 -6.50 12.05
CA GLY A 121 4.16 -6.18 11.27
C GLY A 121 5.37 -5.71 12.07
N ALA A 122 5.15 -5.17 13.28
CA ALA A 122 6.22 -4.69 14.16
C ALA A 122 7.08 -5.82 14.76
N GLY A 123 6.61 -7.07 14.74
CA GLY A 123 7.35 -8.24 15.21
C GLY A 123 7.74 -9.15 14.05
N GLY A 124 8.97 -9.04 13.58
CA GLY A 124 9.48 -9.91 12.52
C GLY A 124 9.38 -11.39 12.88
N ALA A 125 8.37 -12.08 12.36
CA ALA A 125 8.33 -13.53 12.12
C ALA A 125 7.08 -13.94 11.34
N ASP A 126 7.31 -14.30 10.07
CA ASP A 126 6.63 -15.34 9.29
C ASP A 126 5.09 -15.24 9.14
N GLU A 127 4.65 -14.52 8.11
CA GLU A 127 3.33 -14.72 7.49
C GLU A 127 3.47 -15.38 6.12
N THR A 128 3.51 -16.71 6.11
CA THR A 128 2.95 -17.47 5.00
C THR A 128 1.47 -17.75 5.30
N THR A 129 0.61 -17.38 4.36
CA THR A 129 -0.82 -17.74 4.24
C THR A 129 -1.88 -16.97 5.04
N THR A 130 -2.23 -15.77 4.55
CA THR A 130 -3.61 -15.22 4.63
C THR A 130 -3.97 -14.47 3.34
N THR A 131 -3.75 -15.10 2.19
CA THR A 131 -4.47 -14.72 0.95
C THR A 131 -5.88 -15.29 1.02
N GLY A 132 -6.85 -14.45 1.37
CA GLY A 132 -8.27 -14.76 1.25
C GLY A 132 -8.61 -15.09 -0.20
N VAL A 133 -8.94 -16.35 -0.47
CA VAL A 133 -9.51 -16.79 -1.74
C VAL A 133 -11.01 -16.54 -1.67
N ILE A 134 -11.47 -15.57 -2.46
CA ILE A 134 -12.88 -15.40 -2.80
C ILE A 134 -13.31 -16.68 -3.56
N ARG A 135 -14.26 -17.44 -3.01
CA ARG A 135 -14.93 -18.54 -3.74
C ARG A 135 -16.21 -18.01 -4.39
N PRO A 136 -16.46 -18.26 -5.69
CA PRO A 136 -17.79 -18.19 -6.26
C PRO A 136 -18.61 -19.41 -5.78
N ALA A 137 -19.89 -19.20 -5.51
CA ALA A 137 -20.84 -20.25 -5.19
C ALA A 137 -21.06 -21.18 -6.40
N ILE A 138 -20.93 -22.49 -6.20
CA ILE A 138 -21.42 -23.50 -7.13
C ILE A 138 -22.52 -24.25 -6.38
N ALA A 139 -23.75 -24.14 -6.87
CA ALA A 139 -24.87 -24.99 -6.50
C ALA A 139 -24.77 -26.30 -7.26
N ILE A 140 -25.03 -27.43 -6.60
CA ILE A 140 -25.36 -28.69 -7.28
C ILE A 140 -26.46 -29.37 -6.47
N ASP A 141 -27.61 -29.55 -7.13
CA ASP A 141 -28.78 -30.31 -6.67
C ASP A 141 -28.54 -31.83 -6.75
N ALA A 142 -29.42 -32.52 -6.02
CA ALA A 142 -29.47 -33.94 -5.66
C ALA A 142 -29.65 -34.96 -6.80
N GLU A 143 -29.35 -36.25 -6.53
CA GLU A 143 -30.36 -37.32 -6.33
C GLU A 143 -29.72 -38.71 -6.09
N GLU A 144 -30.49 -39.56 -5.39
CA GLU A 144 -30.26 -40.90 -4.83
C GLU A 144 -30.05 -42.00 -5.92
N GLU A 145 -29.70 -43.29 -5.71
CA GLU A 145 -30.18 -44.27 -4.72
C GLU A 145 -29.44 -45.65 -4.87
N GLY A 146 -29.28 -46.38 -3.76
CA GLY A 146 -29.29 -47.86 -3.65
C GLY A 146 -27.94 -48.63 -3.71
N ASP A 147 -27.65 -49.70 -2.96
CA ASP A 147 -28.11 -50.26 -1.68
C ASP A 147 -27.06 -51.34 -1.26
N ASP A 148 -26.87 -51.48 0.06
CA ASP A 148 -26.26 -52.56 0.86
C ASP A 148 -24.97 -53.32 0.45
N ALA A 149 -23.90 -53.13 1.25
CA ALA A 149 -23.29 -54.20 2.05
C ALA A 149 -22.30 -53.66 3.11
N ASP A 150 -22.49 -54.16 4.32
CA ASP A 150 -21.83 -53.91 5.61
C ASP A 150 -20.29 -54.01 5.58
N ASP A 151 -19.62 -52.88 5.81
CA ASP A 151 -18.32 -52.82 6.47
C ASP A 151 -18.20 -51.48 7.21
N ALA A 152 -18.06 -51.56 8.53
CA ALA A 152 -17.90 -50.42 9.41
C ALA A 152 -16.59 -49.67 9.12
N GLN A 153 -16.65 -48.65 8.26
CA GLN A 153 -15.67 -47.54 8.15
C GLN A 153 -16.21 -46.45 7.22
N ASP A 154 -16.41 -45.25 7.77
CA ASP A 154 -16.72 -43.98 7.10
C ASP A 154 -18.04 -43.86 6.29
N LEU A 155 -18.92 -42.96 6.75
CA LEU A 155 -20.10 -42.48 6.00
C LEU A 155 -19.65 -41.91 4.64
N PRO A 156 -20.19 -42.36 3.49
CA PRO A 156 -19.74 -41.88 2.19
C PRO A 156 -20.19 -40.43 1.97
N GLY A 157 -19.22 -39.57 1.64
CA GLY A 157 -19.47 -38.16 1.27
C GLY A 157 -19.04 -37.13 2.32
N VAL A 158 -18.60 -37.56 3.50
CA VAL A 158 -18.02 -36.67 4.52
C VAL A 158 -16.53 -36.94 4.60
N ASP A 159 -15.72 -36.03 4.04
CA ASP A 159 -14.27 -36.08 4.17
C ASP A 159 -13.88 -35.67 5.60
N TYR A 160 -13.87 -36.66 6.51
CA TYR A 160 -13.47 -36.48 7.91
C TYR A 160 -12.04 -35.93 8.03
N ALA A 161 -11.15 -36.24 7.09
CA ALA A 161 -9.81 -35.68 7.08
C ALA A 161 -9.82 -34.17 6.74
N ALA A 162 -10.72 -33.71 5.87
CA ALA A 162 -10.92 -32.29 5.61
C ALA A 162 -11.53 -31.55 6.81
N ILE A 163 -12.46 -32.19 7.54
CA ILE A 163 -13.06 -31.65 8.76
C ILE A 163 -12.03 -31.56 9.88
N ASP A 164 -11.26 -32.62 10.12
CA ASP A 164 -10.19 -32.66 11.12
C ASP A 164 -9.09 -31.65 10.79
N ALA A 165 -8.71 -31.51 9.52
CA ALA A 165 -7.78 -30.48 9.10
C ALA A 165 -8.34 -29.06 9.32
N LEU A 166 -9.66 -28.86 9.21
CA LEU A 166 -10.31 -27.58 9.44
C LEU A 166 -10.47 -27.27 10.93
N LEU A 167 -10.77 -28.27 11.75
CA LEU A 167 -10.79 -28.17 13.21
C LEU A 167 -9.39 -27.94 13.76
N ALA A 168 -8.38 -28.68 13.30
CA ALA A 168 -6.98 -28.47 13.70
C ALA A 168 -6.48 -27.07 13.31
N ARG A 169 -6.88 -26.53 12.15
CA ARG A 169 -6.58 -25.14 11.77
C ARG A 169 -7.32 -24.12 12.65
N SER A 170 -8.57 -24.39 13.01
CA SER A 170 -9.38 -23.50 13.86
C SER A 170 -8.87 -23.50 15.30
N ASP A 171 -8.54 -24.66 15.85
CA ASP A 171 -7.92 -24.82 17.16
C ASP A 171 -6.53 -24.19 17.18
N ALA A 172 -5.71 -24.38 16.13
CA ALA A 172 -4.42 -23.69 16.04
C ALA A 172 -4.57 -22.16 15.96
N ALA A 173 -5.60 -21.65 15.28
CA ALA A 173 -5.91 -20.22 15.21
C ALA A 173 -6.41 -19.68 16.57
N ILE A 174 -7.26 -20.44 17.26
CA ILE A 174 -7.78 -20.11 18.59
C ILE A 174 -6.66 -20.14 19.64
N GLU A 175 -5.81 -21.17 19.62
CA GLU A 175 -4.65 -21.27 20.52
C GLU A 175 -3.60 -20.19 20.23
N ARG A 176 -3.47 -19.75 18.97
CA ARG A 176 -2.63 -18.60 18.62
C ARG A 176 -3.24 -17.27 19.10
N ALA A 177 -4.57 -17.15 19.12
CA ALA A 177 -5.28 -15.99 19.65
C ALA A 177 -5.32 -15.96 21.20
N LYS A 178 -5.27 -17.11 21.87
CA LYS A 178 -5.21 -17.25 23.34
C LYS A 178 -3.81 -17.07 23.91
N LYS A 179 -2.76 -17.33 23.14
CA LYS A 179 -1.40 -16.98 23.55
C LYS A 179 -1.33 -15.46 23.69
N PRO A 180 -0.83 -14.92 24.81
CA PRO A 180 -0.55 -13.49 24.88
C PRO A 180 0.42 -13.17 23.75
N GLY A 181 -0.10 -12.53 22.71
CA GLY A 181 0.73 -11.99 21.65
C GLY A 181 1.68 -11.01 22.32
N ARG A 182 2.97 -11.11 21.97
CA ARG A 182 4.09 -10.22 22.37
C ARG A 182 5.03 -10.82 23.40
N ALA A 183 6.31 -10.95 23.02
CA ALA A 183 7.37 -10.56 23.94
C ALA A 183 7.22 -9.05 24.11
N PRO A 184 7.05 -8.51 25.34
CA PRO A 184 6.78 -7.09 25.58
C PRO A 184 7.66 -6.26 24.66
N ALA A 185 7.07 -5.35 23.87
CA ALA A 185 7.92 -4.49 23.06
C ALA A 185 8.86 -3.77 24.02
N ASP A 186 10.08 -3.57 23.56
CA ASP A 186 11.17 -3.09 24.40
C ASP A 186 10.68 -1.87 25.21
N PRO A 187 10.57 -1.97 26.54
CA PRO A 187 10.12 -0.86 27.39
C PRO A 187 11.01 0.38 27.29
N LEU A 188 12.19 0.24 26.68
CA LEU A 188 13.08 1.37 26.34
C LEU A 188 12.62 2.16 25.10
N VAL A 189 11.74 1.58 24.27
CA VAL A 189 11.29 2.15 23.00
C VAL A 189 9.83 2.61 23.06
N TYR A 190 8.97 1.94 23.84
CA TYR A 190 7.53 2.22 23.89
C TYR A 190 7.02 2.46 25.30
N ASP A 191 6.13 3.44 25.43
CA ASP A 191 5.40 3.71 26.67
C ASP A 191 4.27 2.68 26.83
N LEU A 192 4.31 1.90 27.92
CA LEU A 192 3.32 0.87 28.24
C LEU A 192 1.99 1.47 28.73
N ASP A 193 2.02 2.70 29.24
CA ASP A 193 0.84 3.42 29.73
C ASP A 193 0.15 4.22 28.61
N TRP A 194 0.60 4.05 27.36
CA TRP A 194 0.07 4.76 26.22
C TRP A 194 -1.30 4.22 25.79
N ASP A 195 -2.33 5.00 26.09
CA ASP A 195 -3.71 4.68 25.73
C ASP A 195 -4.01 5.02 24.25
N GLU A 196 -3.67 4.08 23.36
CA GLU A 196 -3.95 4.20 21.92
C GLU A 196 -5.45 4.26 21.62
N ASP A 197 -6.30 3.63 22.44
CA ASP A 197 -7.74 3.58 22.23
C ASP A 197 -8.39 4.94 22.53
N SER A 198 -8.06 5.55 23.66
CA SER A 198 -8.53 6.89 24.02
C SER A 198 -8.10 7.95 23.01
N ARG A 199 -6.85 7.89 22.54
CA ARG A 199 -6.32 8.79 21.49
C ARG A 199 -7.00 8.59 20.15
N LEU A 200 -7.30 7.33 19.80
CA LEU A 200 -8.04 7.03 18.59
C LEU A 200 -9.46 7.60 18.66
N ASP A 201 -10.13 7.49 19.80
CA ASP A 201 -11.46 8.05 20.00
C ASP A 201 -11.48 9.58 19.96
N GLU A 202 -10.45 10.23 20.52
CA GLU A 202 -10.22 11.68 20.40
C GLU A 202 -10.01 12.07 18.94
N TRP A 203 -9.15 11.36 18.20
CA TRP A 203 -8.92 11.59 16.78
C TRP A 203 -10.19 11.37 15.94
N ARG A 204 -10.99 10.35 16.24
CA ARG A 204 -12.31 10.14 15.59
C ARG A 204 -13.28 11.30 15.89
N GLY A 205 -13.16 11.93 17.05
CA GLY A 205 -13.83 13.19 17.37
C GLY A 205 -13.49 14.29 16.36
N VAL A 206 -12.20 14.48 16.08
CA VAL A 206 -11.72 15.46 15.08
C VAL A 206 -12.25 15.12 13.68
N VAL A 207 -12.21 13.83 13.28
CA VAL A 207 -12.73 13.39 11.98
C VAL A 207 -14.20 13.75 11.80
N ARG A 208 -15.04 13.55 12.83
CA ARG A 208 -16.47 13.94 12.82
C ARG A 208 -16.65 15.45 12.73
N GLN A 209 -15.88 16.23 13.48
CA GLN A 209 -15.99 17.70 13.43
C GLN A 209 -15.56 18.26 12.06
N ALA A 210 -14.61 17.61 11.39
CA ALA A 210 -14.11 18.00 10.09
C ALA A 210 -14.95 17.49 8.90
N GLU A 211 -16.03 16.73 9.14
CA GLU A 211 -16.79 16.03 8.08
C GLU A 211 -17.43 16.96 7.04
N ASN A 212 -17.77 18.19 7.44
CA ASN A 212 -18.39 19.19 6.58
C ASN A 212 -17.36 20.09 5.86
N LEU A 213 -16.06 19.88 6.11
CA LEU A 213 -15.01 20.60 5.40
C LEU A 213 -14.83 20.05 3.97
N PRO A 214 -14.35 20.87 3.02
CA PRO A 214 -13.90 20.36 1.74
C PRO A 214 -12.88 19.23 1.91
N ALA A 215 -12.98 18.17 1.11
CA ALA A 215 -12.25 16.91 1.32
C ALA A 215 -10.74 17.06 1.51
N VAL A 216 -10.09 17.98 0.77
CA VAL A 216 -8.65 18.24 0.92
C VAL A 216 -8.33 18.90 2.26
N LEU A 217 -9.17 19.82 2.73
CA LEU A 217 -9.02 20.43 4.05
C LEU A 217 -9.25 19.41 5.15
N GLN A 218 -10.27 18.57 5.01
CA GLN A 218 -10.51 17.47 5.94
C GLN A 218 -9.27 16.56 6.03
N ALA A 219 -8.70 16.16 4.89
CA ALA A 219 -7.48 15.34 4.86
C ALA A 219 -6.27 16.02 5.52
N ILE A 220 -6.09 17.34 5.31
CA ILE A 220 -5.03 18.13 5.94
C ILE A 220 -5.17 18.15 7.46
N VAL A 221 -6.36 18.51 7.95
CA VAL A 221 -6.68 18.63 9.38
C VAL A 221 -6.56 17.28 10.09
N VAL A 222 -7.15 16.24 9.51
CA VAL A 222 -7.13 14.88 10.09
C VAL A 222 -5.71 14.32 10.17
N LEU A 223 -4.85 14.64 9.20
CA LEU A 223 -3.44 14.24 9.24
C LEU A 223 -2.64 15.00 10.31
N ASP A 224 -2.84 16.32 10.41
CA ASP A 224 -2.18 17.11 11.46
C ASP A 224 -2.61 16.63 12.85
N ALA A 225 -3.91 16.42 13.07
CA ALA A 225 -4.44 15.91 14.32
C ALA A 225 -3.89 14.52 14.66
N TRP A 226 -3.73 13.63 13.68
CA TRP A 226 -3.12 12.31 13.91
C TRP A 226 -1.70 12.42 14.48
N ASN A 227 -0.90 13.33 13.93
CA ASN A 227 0.48 13.53 14.36
C ASN A 227 0.55 14.19 15.75
N GLU A 228 -0.28 15.21 16.00
CA GLU A 228 -0.29 15.93 17.28
C GLU A 228 -0.80 15.05 18.43
N LEU A 229 -1.83 14.24 18.19
CA LEU A 229 -2.36 13.29 19.17
C LEU A 229 -1.46 12.06 19.33
N SER A 230 -0.56 11.81 18.37
CA SER A 230 0.33 10.64 18.35
C SER A 230 -0.46 9.33 18.52
N VAL A 231 -1.51 9.15 17.72
CA VAL A 231 -2.57 8.16 17.95
C VAL A 231 -2.04 6.74 18.19
N LEU A 232 -1.15 6.27 17.32
CA LEU A 232 -0.51 4.95 17.44
C LEU A 232 0.99 5.13 17.60
N GLN A 233 1.60 4.47 18.58
CA GLN A 233 3.05 4.50 18.78
C GLN A 233 3.78 3.69 17.72
N HIS A 234 3.22 2.54 17.35
CA HIS A 234 3.87 1.55 16.49
C HIS A 234 3.63 1.81 14.99
N ALA A 235 2.65 2.66 14.67
CA ALA A 235 2.22 2.90 13.29
C ALA A 235 1.87 4.38 13.01
N PRO A 236 2.79 5.34 13.30
CA PRO A 236 2.55 6.75 13.01
C PRO A 236 2.31 7.01 11.51
N TRP A 237 2.78 6.12 10.64
CA TRP A 237 2.54 6.15 9.19
C TRP A 237 1.07 5.94 8.78
N LEU A 238 0.23 5.34 9.63
CA LEU A 238 -1.15 5.00 9.27
C LEU A 238 -2.02 6.24 9.06
N GLY A 239 -1.79 7.33 9.81
CA GLY A 239 -2.51 8.60 9.64
C GLY A 239 -2.42 9.18 8.23
N ARG A 240 -1.28 8.98 7.54
CA ARG A 240 -1.07 9.44 6.16
C ARG A 240 -1.90 8.63 5.17
N LEU A 241 -2.13 7.34 5.44
CA LEU A 241 -3.02 6.49 4.66
C LEU A 241 -4.49 6.83 4.91
N PHE A 242 -4.87 7.20 6.14
CA PHE A 242 -6.21 7.72 6.42
C PHE A 242 -6.47 9.04 5.69
N ALA A 243 -5.51 9.96 5.67
CA ALA A 243 -5.61 11.19 4.90
C ALA A 243 -5.82 10.93 3.40
N ALA A 244 -5.07 9.97 2.83
CA ALA A 244 -5.26 9.56 1.45
C ALA A 244 -6.62 8.87 1.21
N SER A 245 -7.14 8.17 2.21
CA SER A 245 -8.46 7.52 2.17
C SER A 245 -9.61 8.53 2.16
N ILE A 246 -9.48 9.67 2.87
CA ILE A 246 -10.47 10.76 2.82
C ILE A 246 -10.59 11.29 1.38
N LEU A 247 -9.46 11.54 0.72
CA LEU A 247 -9.42 12.01 -0.66
C LEU A 247 -10.09 11.01 -1.62
N ARG A 248 -9.87 9.71 -1.39
CA ARG A 248 -10.49 8.64 -2.17
C ARG A 248 -11.99 8.53 -1.91
N GLN A 249 -12.42 8.56 -0.65
CA GLN A 249 -13.83 8.49 -0.26
C GLN A 249 -14.63 9.65 -0.85
N ALA A 250 -14.04 10.85 -0.90
CA ALA A 250 -14.65 12.03 -1.50
C ALA A 250 -14.58 12.07 -3.04
N GLY A 251 -13.94 11.09 -3.68
CA GLY A 251 -13.79 11.05 -5.14
C GLY A 251 -12.82 12.09 -5.71
N VAL A 252 -11.87 12.60 -4.92
CA VAL A 252 -10.75 13.42 -5.43
C VAL A 252 -9.75 12.54 -6.19
N THR A 253 -9.64 11.28 -5.77
CA THR A 253 -8.92 10.22 -6.50
C THR A 253 -9.88 9.04 -6.72
N THR A 254 -10.28 8.79 -7.96
CA THR A 254 -11.43 7.94 -8.35
C THR A 254 -11.06 6.58 -8.94
N SER A 255 -9.85 6.08 -8.69
CA SER A 255 -9.39 4.81 -9.24
C SER A 255 -8.73 3.92 -8.17
N ALA A 256 -8.13 2.78 -8.56
CA ALA A 256 -7.25 2.00 -7.70
C ALA A 256 -6.00 2.80 -7.21
N HIS A 257 -5.87 4.07 -7.62
CA HIS A 257 -4.88 4.99 -7.10
C HIS A 257 -5.29 5.57 -5.74
N LEU A 258 -4.44 5.35 -4.74
CA LEU A 258 -4.46 6.10 -3.49
C LEU A 258 -3.49 7.29 -3.61
N ALA A 259 -3.82 8.49 -3.16
CA ALA A 259 -2.91 9.64 -3.29
C ALA A 259 -1.52 9.36 -2.66
N ALA A 260 -0.43 9.67 -3.36
CA ALA A 260 0.95 9.49 -2.88
C ALA A 260 1.39 10.61 -1.92
N VAL A 261 0.68 10.74 -0.79
CA VAL A 261 0.85 11.81 0.20
C VAL A 261 2.29 11.90 0.71
N ASN A 262 2.94 10.76 0.96
CA ASN A 262 4.30 10.72 1.48
C ASN A 262 5.31 11.26 0.47
N LEU A 263 5.14 10.93 -0.81
CA LEU A 263 6.06 11.35 -1.85
C LEU A 263 6.13 12.88 -1.97
N GLY A 264 5.00 13.56 -1.81
CA GLY A 264 4.94 15.01 -1.76
C GLY A 264 5.41 15.60 -0.42
N LEU A 265 5.00 15.03 0.71
CA LEU A 265 5.46 15.49 2.02
C LEU A 265 6.98 15.40 2.19
N LYS A 266 7.61 14.40 1.57
CA LYS A 266 9.07 14.23 1.53
C LYS A 266 9.80 15.45 0.96
N THR A 267 9.19 16.22 0.05
CA THR A 267 9.83 17.41 -0.53
C THR A 267 9.73 18.65 0.36
N ILE A 268 8.92 18.60 1.41
CA ILE A 268 8.76 19.71 2.35
C ILE A 268 9.89 19.66 3.40
N PRO A 269 10.47 20.80 3.83
CA PRO A 269 11.45 20.80 4.91
C PRO A 269 10.89 20.26 6.24
N VAL A 270 11.71 19.55 7.02
CA VAL A 270 11.29 18.89 8.27
C VAL A 270 10.85 19.89 9.34
N ASP A 271 11.51 21.04 9.41
CA ASP A 271 11.20 22.17 10.30
C ASP A 271 9.79 22.73 10.06
N ARG A 272 9.30 22.68 8.82
CA ARG A 272 7.92 23.07 8.48
C ARG A 272 6.92 21.97 8.80
N ARG A 273 7.25 20.70 8.53
CA ARG A 273 6.36 19.56 8.81
C ARG A 273 6.12 19.35 10.30
N ARG A 274 7.15 19.56 11.14
CA ARG A 274 7.11 19.39 12.60
C ARG A 274 7.16 20.73 13.33
N HIS A 275 6.67 21.79 12.67
CA HIS A 275 6.68 23.13 13.25
C HIS A 275 5.76 23.22 14.47
N ARG A 276 6.09 24.07 15.46
CA ARG A 276 5.23 24.23 16.66
C ARG A 276 3.92 24.92 16.37
N ASP A 277 3.96 25.91 15.47
CA ASP A 277 2.76 26.59 14.99
C ASP A 277 1.96 25.69 14.04
N ARG A 278 0.66 25.58 14.34
CA ARG A 278 -0.30 24.71 13.64
C ARG A 278 -0.53 25.17 12.20
N GLU A 279 -0.66 26.47 11.95
CA GLU A 279 -0.91 26.99 10.61
C GLU A 279 0.24 26.62 9.65
N THR A 280 1.48 26.74 10.13
CA THR A 280 2.68 26.32 9.39
C THR A 280 2.64 24.83 9.00
N ARG A 281 2.21 23.95 9.91
CA ARG A 281 2.07 22.51 9.64
C ARG A 281 0.95 22.21 8.66
N LEU A 282 -0.23 22.83 8.82
CA LEU A 282 -1.35 22.66 7.91
C LEU A 282 -0.97 23.09 6.48
N LEU A 283 -0.29 24.23 6.34
CA LEU A 283 0.26 24.68 5.06
C LEU A 283 1.34 23.72 4.52
N ALA A 284 2.18 23.15 5.37
CA ALA A 284 3.16 22.14 4.96
C ALA A 284 2.47 20.91 4.35
N ILE A 285 1.37 20.44 4.94
CA ILE A 285 0.59 19.32 4.41
C ILE A 285 -0.07 19.71 3.08
N ALA A 286 -0.71 20.88 2.99
CA ALA A 286 -1.32 21.36 1.75
C ALA A 286 -0.32 21.42 0.59
N HIS A 287 0.87 22.01 0.82
CA HIS A 287 1.93 22.04 -0.19
C HIS A 287 2.48 20.65 -0.51
N GLY A 288 2.53 19.74 0.47
CA GLY A 288 2.89 18.34 0.24
C GLY A 288 1.91 17.64 -0.69
N LEU A 289 0.60 17.83 -0.51
CA LEU A 289 -0.42 17.26 -1.40
C LEU A 289 -0.32 17.82 -2.83
N LEU A 290 -0.09 19.13 -2.97
CA LEU A 290 0.15 19.75 -4.27
C LEU A 290 1.41 19.16 -4.94
N ALA A 291 2.52 19.07 -4.21
CA ALA A 291 3.77 18.48 -4.71
C ALA A 291 3.60 17.01 -5.12
N ALA A 292 2.82 16.23 -4.36
CA ALA A 292 2.51 14.84 -4.72
C ALA A 292 1.83 14.75 -6.09
N ALA A 293 0.87 15.63 -6.36
CA ALA A 293 0.19 15.68 -7.66
C ALA A 293 1.15 16.06 -8.80
N GLU A 294 1.98 17.08 -8.60
CA GLU A 294 2.95 17.54 -9.61
C GLU A 294 4.03 16.50 -9.92
N ILE A 295 4.57 15.84 -8.89
CA ILE A 295 5.53 14.75 -9.06
C ILE A 295 4.86 13.60 -9.80
N GLY A 296 3.62 13.28 -9.44
CA GLY A 296 2.85 12.24 -10.10
C GLY A 296 2.65 12.49 -11.59
N LEU A 297 2.30 13.71 -11.99
CA LEU A 297 2.15 14.10 -13.39
C LEU A 297 3.47 13.97 -14.17
N LYS A 298 4.58 14.42 -13.59
CA LYS A 298 5.92 14.29 -14.20
C LYS A 298 6.31 12.83 -14.40
N GLU A 299 6.04 11.98 -13.42
CA GLU A 299 6.35 10.56 -13.50
C GLU A 299 5.46 9.82 -14.51
N HIS A 300 4.19 10.21 -14.59
CA HIS A 300 3.28 9.72 -15.63
C HIS A 300 3.80 10.07 -17.03
N ASP A 301 4.17 11.33 -17.26
CA ASP A 301 4.67 11.79 -18.56
C ASP A 301 5.97 11.07 -18.96
N ARG A 302 6.86 10.80 -18.00
CA ARG A 302 8.08 9.99 -18.22
C ARG A 302 7.74 8.56 -18.63
N LEU A 303 6.80 7.92 -17.93
CA LEU A 303 6.40 6.55 -18.23
C LEU A 303 5.70 6.45 -19.60
N ALA A 304 4.85 7.42 -19.93
CA ALA A 304 4.19 7.51 -21.22
C ALA A 304 5.21 7.68 -22.36
N LEU A 305 6.21 8.56 -22.18
CA LEU A 305 7.29 8.74 -23.15
C LEU A 305 8.11 7.45 -23.32
N ALA A 306 8.44 6.76 -22.23
CA ALA A 306 9.18 5.51 -22.28
C ALA A 306 8.39 4.43 -23.05
N ARG A 307 7.07 4.34 -22.84
CA ARG A 307 6.21 3.44 -23.63
C ARG A 307 6.25 3.76 -25.11
N GLN A 308 6.08 5.03 -25.49
CA GLN A 308 6.16 5.45 -26.90
C GLN A 308 7.51 5.09 -27.55
N MET A 309 8.61 5.26 -26.82
CA MET A 309 9.94 4.87 -27.31
C MET A 309 10.06 3.35 -27.52
N MET A 310 9.47 2.54 -26.63
CA MET A 310 9.44 1.08 -26.79
C MET A 310 8.55 0.65 -27.95
N ASP A 311 7.37 1.25 -28.12
CA ASP A 311 6.46 0.94 -29.23
C ASP A 311 7.12 1.18 -30.59
N ARG A 312 7.93 2.25 -30.70
CA ARG A 312 8.75 2.49 -31.91
C ARG A 312 9.78 1.38 -32.18
N LYS A 313 10.33 0.76 -31.15
CA LYS A 313 11.26 -0.39 -31.30
C LYS A 313 10.56 -1.68 -31.73
N LEU A 314 9.24 -1.77 -31.53
CA LEU A 314 8.42 -2.89 -31.96
C LEU A 314 8.07 -2.83 -33.46
N ALA A 315 8.13 -1.65 -34.08
CA ALA A 315 7.87 -1.49 -35.50
C ALA A 315 8.81 -2.36 -36.36
N GLY A 316 8.23 -3.16 -37.26
CA GLY A 316 8.99 -4.07 -38.14
C GLY A 316 9.53 -5.34 -37.47
N ARG A 317 9.16 -5.62 -36.21
CA ARG A 317 9.50 -6.89 -35.55
C ARG A 317 8.62 -8.03 -36.05
N ARG A 318 9.19 -9.23 -36.04
CA ARG A 318 8.49 -10.46 -36.47
C ARG A 318 7.36 -10.78 -35.49
N ALA A 319 6.27 -11.38 -36.00
CA ALA A 319 5.13 -11.81 -35.19
C ALA A 319 5.51 -12.80 -34.07
N SER A 320 6.60 -13.56 -34.24
CA SER A 320 7.10 -14.52 -33.24
C SER A 320 7.95 -13.86 -32.13
N SER A 321 8.07 -12.53 -32.10
CA SER A 321 8.89 -11.83 -31.10
C SER A 321 8.18 -11.77 -29.76
N LYS A 322 8.93 -12.02 -28.68
CA LYS A 322 8.47 -11.86 -27.28
C LYS A 322 8.68 -10.45 -26.71
N LEU A 323 9.09 -9.50 -27.55
CA LEU A 323 9.30 -8.10 -27.15
C LEU A 323 8.01 -7.37 -26.79
N PRO A 324 6.87 -7.52 -27.52
CA PRO A 324 5.63 -6.87 -27.13
C PRO A 324 5.17 -7.29 -25.72
N GLU A 325 5.20 -8.58 -25.41
CA GLU A 325 4.84 -9.06 -24.07
C GLU A 325 5.82 -8.58 -22.99
N LEU A 326 7.12 -8.43 -23.32
CA LEU A 326 8.08 -7.83 -22.40
C LEU A 326 7.74 -6.36 -22.11
N VAL A 327 7.35 -5.59 -23.13
CA VAL A 327 6.94 -4.18 -22.96
C VAL A 327 5.75 -4.09 -22.00
N GLU A 328 4.73 -4.92 -22.16
CA GLU A 328 3.59 -4.93 -21.23
C GLU A 328 4.01 -5.25 -19.79
N LEU A 329 4.83 -6.28 -19.59
CA LEU A 329 5.32 -6.66 -18.26
C LEU A 329 6.09 -5.52 -17.59
N VAL A 330 6.98 -4.89 -18.36
CA VAL A 330 7.86 -3.82 -17.89
C VAL A 330 7.06 -2.53 -17.64
N MET A 331 6.03 -2.26 -18.42
CA MET A 331 5.12 -1.14 -18.16
C MET A 331 4.29 -1.41 -16.90
N ALA A 332 3.86 -2.64 -16.66
CA ALA A 332 3.03 -3.00 -15.51
C ALA A 332 3.79 -3.02 -14.16
N LYS A 333 5.11 -3.28 -14.15
CA LYS A 333 5.89 -3.50 -12.92
C LYS A 333 7.02 -2.47 -12.75
N PRO A 334 7.31 -2.01 -11.51
CA PRO A 334 8.39 -1.05 -11.24
C PRO A 334 9.76 -1.60 -11.62
N LEU A 335 10.00 -2.89 -11.33
CA LEU A 335 11.20 -3.62 -11.70
C LEU A 335 10.84 -5.02 -12.17
N VAL A 336 11.62 -5.52 -13.11
CA VAL A 336 11.53 -6.90 -13.61
C VAL A 336 12.85 -7.62 -13.40
N SER A 337 12.81 -8.88 -12.97
CA SER A 337 14.00 -9.73 -12.88
C SER A 337 14.01 -10.73 -14.03
N ALA A 338 15.19 -11.29 -14.35
CA ALA A 338 15.31 -12.26 -15.44
C ALA A 338 14.42 -13.49 -15.21
N GLY A 339 14.27 -13.93 -13.95
CA GLY A 339 13.39 -15.04 -13.59
C GLY A 339 11.90 -14.69 -13.71
N MET A 340 11.51 -13.44 -13.46
CA MET A 340 10.14 -12.97 -13.72
C MET A 340 9.85 -12.97 -15.22
N VAL A 341 10.76 -12.40 -16.01
CA VAL A 341 10.64 -12.37 -17.48
C VAL A 341 10.59 -13.78 -18.06
N ALA A 342 11.48 -14.68 -17.64
CA ALA A 342 11.50 -16.07 -18.08
C ALA A 342 10.18 -16.80 -17.79
N LYS A 343 9.63 -16.61 -16.58
CA LYS A 343 8.36 -17.22 -16.18
C LYS A 343 7.18 -16.63 -16.96
N THR A 344 7.08 -15.32 -17.06
CA THR A 344 5.93 -14.65 -17.71
C THR A 344 5.92 -14.83 -19.22
N LEU A 345 7.09 -14.89 -19.86
CA LEU A 345 7.21 -15.05 -21.31
C LEU A 345 7.40 -16.50 -21.75
N GLU A 346 7.47 -17.44 -20.81
CA GLU A 346 7.73 -18.87 -21.04
C GLU A 346 9.00 -19.11 -21.88
N VAL A 347 10.06 -18.38 -21.57
CA VAL A 347 11.36 -18.48 -22.25
C VAL A 347 12.46 -18.93 -21.30
N THR A 348 13.57 -19.43 -21.85
CA THR A 348 14.73 -19.79 -21.03
C THR A 348 15.32 -18.56 -20.32
N PRO A 349 15.96 -18.71 -19.14
CA PRO A 349 16.58 -17.59 -18.42
C PRO A 349 17.62 -16.82 -19.26
N GLN A 350 18.31 -17.49 -20.18
CA GLN A 350 19.26 -16.86 -21.09
C GLN A 350 18.56 -16.03 -22.17
N ALA A 351 17.46 -16.54 -22.73
CA ALA A 351 16.64 -15.79 -23.68
C ALA A 351 16.02 -14.55 -23.01
N ALA A 352 15.51 -14.68 -21.77
CA ALA A 352 14.98 -13.56 -21.00
C ALA A 352 16.01 -12.42 -20.84
N ARG A 353 17.26 -12.75 -20.45
CA ARG A 353 18.34 -11.75 -20.33
C ARG A 353 18.64 -11.07 -21.66
N ARG A 354 18.68 -11.82 -22.76
CA ARG A 354 18.94 -11.27 -24.10
C ARG A 354 17.87 -10.27 -24.52
N ILE A 355 16.59 -10.61 -24.34
CA ILE A 355 15.47 -9.76 -24.76
C ILE A 355 15.40 -8.48 -23.90
N VAL A 356 15.71 -8.58 -22.59
CA VAL A 356 15.82 -7.42 -21.69
C VAL A 356 16.90 -6.43 -22.15
N LEU A 357 18.08 -6.93 -22.55
CA LEU A 357 19.17 -6.10 -23.07
C LEU A 357 18.80 -5.49 -24.43
N GLU A 358 18.12 -6.24 -25.30
CA GLU A 358 17.64 -5.74 -26.60
C GLU A 358 16.66 -4.58 -26.44
N LEU A 359 15.76 -4.64 -25.45
CA LEU A 359 14.82 -3.55 -25.15
C LEU A 359 15.54 -2.31 -24.57
N GLY A 360 16.74 -2.49 -23.99
CA GLY A 360 17.58 -1.42 -23.45
C GLY A 360 17.16 -0.95 -22.06
N LEU A 361 16.68 -1.87 -21.21
CA LEU A 361 16.28 -1.53 -19.85
C LEU A 361 17.49 -1.23 -18.96
N ARG A 362 17.32 -0.33 -17.99
CA ARG A 362 18.38 0.07 -17.06
C ARG A 362 18.50 -0.97 -15.95
N GLU A 363 19.73 -1.45 -15.70
CA GLU A 363 20.00 -2.30 -14.54
C GLU A 363 19.99 -1.43 -13.27
N MET A 364 19.14 -1.78 -12.30
CA MET A 364 18.89 -0.97 -11.09
C MET A 364 19.68 -1.48 -9.88
N THR A 365 19.93 -2.79 -9.82
CA THR A 365 20.56 -3.39 -8.64
C THR A 365 22.08 -3.27 -8.64
N GLY A 366 22.73 -3.02 -9.79
CA GLY A 366 24.20 -2.91 -9.93
C GLY A 366 24.98 -4.13 -9.42
N ARG A 367 24.31 -5.27 -9.22
CA ARG A 367 24.82 -6.46 -8.52
C ARG A 367 24.85 -7.62 -9.52
N GLY A 368 26.02 -8.28 -9.64
CA GLY A 368 26.25 -9.31 -10.65
C GLY A 368 25.24 -10.48 -10.65
N ARG A 369 24.69 -10.85 -9.48
CA ARG A 369 23.61 -11.84 -9.29
C ARG A 369 22.30 -11.14 -8.88
N PHE A 370 21.16 -11.70 -9.28
CA PHE A 370 19.81 -11.14 -9.05
C PHE A 370 19.59 -9.74 -9.65
N ARG A 371 20.01 -9.58 -10.91
CA ARG A 371 19.77 -8.35 -11.67
C ARG A 371 18.28 -8.09 -11.81
N ALA A 372 17.89 -6.86 -11.53
CA ALA A 372 16.58 -6.32 -11.83
C ALA A 372 16.73 -5.08 -12.71
N TRP A 373 15.78 -4.91 -13.61
CA TRP A 373 15.77 -3.85 -14.59
C TRP A 373 14.50 -3.00 -14.48
N GLY A 374 14.65 -1.71 -14.69
CA GLY A 374 13.58 -0.71 -14.68
C GLY A 374 13.54 0.11 -15.97
N VAL A 375 12.46 0.88 -16.09
CA VAL A 375 12.22 1.78 -17.25
C VAL A 375 12.77 3.19 -17.00
N ILE A 376 12.68 3.66 -15.76
CA ILE A 376 12.93 5.04 -15.32
C ILE A 376 14.06 5.01 -14.30
#